data_AF-E3E5A3-F1
#
_entry.id   AF-E3E5A3-F1
#
_cell.length_a   1.000
_cell.length_b   1.000
_cell.length_c   1.000
_cell.angle_alpha   90.00
_cell.angle_beta   90.00
_cell.angle_gamma   90.00
#
_symmetry.space_group_name_H-M   'P 1'
#
loop_
_entity.id
_entity.type
_entity.pdbx_description
1 polymer ?
#
loop_
_entity_poly.entity_id
_entity_poly.type
_entity_poly.pdbx_seq_one_letter_code
_entity_poly.pdbx_strand_id
1 'polypeptide(L)'
;MTQQTVLAIIQKYVSTTKALRANTAMFTAMLAERSVQDEALQRLWQERDELYDQWYNAAVCLRGMPEGNAALAIYEMEQLQDM
;
A
#
# COMPACT_ATOMS: atom_id res chain seq x y z
N MET A 1 4.58 1.67 21.71
CA MET A 1 4.55 0.86 20.48
C MET A 1 5.73 -0.10 20.52
N THR A 2 5.55 -1.40 20.29
CA THR A 2 6.66 -2.36 20.31
C THR A 2 7.35 -2.40 18.95
N GLN A 3 8.59 -2.92 18.90
CA GLN A 3 9.31 -3.11 17.63
C GLN A 3 8.52 -3.97 16.64
N GLN A 4 7.86 -5.03 17.13
CA GLN A 4 7.02 -5.90 16.30
C GLN A 4 5.81 -5.15 15.70
N THR A 5 5.19 -4.24 16.46
CA THR A 5 4.11 -3.38 15.94
C THR A 5 4.63 -2.43 14.86
N VAL A 6 5.81 -1.84 15.05
CA VAL A 6 6.45 -0.97 14.07
C VAL A 6 6.68 -1.71 12.76
N LEU A 7 7.29 -2.90 12.82
CA LEU A 7 7.54 -3.76 11.64
C LEU A 7 6.24 -4.12 10.91
N ALA A 8 5.18 -4.48 11.63
CA ALA A 8 3.90 -4.81 11.02
C ALA A 8 3.28 -3.62 10.28
N ILE A 9 3.38 -2.40 10.83
CA ILE A 9 2.90 -1.18 10.17
C ILE A 9 3.69 -0.90 8.89
N ILE A 10 5.03 -1.05 8.94
CA ILE A 10 5.90 -0.83 7.78
C ILE A 10 5.60 -1.84 6.67
N GLN A 11 5.50 -3.13 7.02
CA GLN A 11 5.13 -4.18 6.07
C GLN A 11 3.76 -3.91 5.44
N LYS A 12 2.79 -3.43 6.23
CA LYS A 12 1.47 -3.07 5.73
C LYS A 12 1.55 -1.88 4.77
N TYR A 13 2.31 -0.85 5.09
CA TYR A 13 2.52 0.30 4.22
C TYR A 13 3.17 -0.09 2.88
N VAL A 14 4.24 -0.90 2.91
CA VAL A 14 4.94 -1.31 1.69
C VAL A 14 4.07 -2.23 0.83
N SER A 15 3.43 -3.23 1.42
CA SER A 15 2.59 -4.19 0.67
C SER A 15 1.39 -3.51 0.03
N THR A 16 0.70 -2.62 0.75
CA THR A 16 -0.43 -1.84 0.20
C THR A 16 0.02 -0.85 -0.87
N THR A 17 1.21 -0.24 -0.75
CA THR A 17 1.79 0.58 -1.81
C THR A 17 2.05 -0.22 -3.09
N LYS A 18 2.63 -1.43 -2.97
CA LYS A 18 2.86 -2.33 -4.11
C LYS A 18 1.53 -2.74 -4.76
N ALA A 19 0.54 -3.11 -3.95
CA ALA A 19 -0.78 -3.50 -4.42
C ALA A 19 -1.51 -2.33 -5.13
N LEU A 20 -1.47 -1.11 -4.59
CA LEU A 20 -2.04 0.09 -5.25
C LEU A 20 -1.41 0.35 -6.61
N ARG A 21 -0.09 0.18 -6.74
CA ARG A 21 0.62 0.32 -8.03
C ARG A 21 0.17 -0.75 -9.03
N ALA A 22 0.10 -2.01 -8.59
CA ALA A 22 -0.36 -3.11 -9.44
C ALA A 22 -1.82 -2.92 -9.90
N ASN A 23 -2.72 -2.59 -8.97
CA ASN A 23 -4.12 -2.30 -9.28
C ASN A 23 -4.25 -1.10 -10.25
N THR A 24 -3.49 -0.02 -10.04
CA THR A 24 -3.46 1.12 -10.97
C THR A 24 -3.00 0.71 -12.37
N ALA A 25 -1.99 -0.16 -12.47
CA ALA A 25 -1.51 -0.67 -13.76
C ALA A 25 -2.58 -1.52 -14.47
N MET A 26 -3.26 -2.42 -13.73
CA MET A 26 -4.36 -3.23 -14.26
C MET A 26 -5.53 -2.37 -14.73
N PHE A 27 -5.90 -1.37 -13.94
CA PHE A 27 -6.95 -0.41 -14.26
C PHE A 27 -6.63 0.35 -15.56
N THR A 28 -5.38 0.81 -15.68
CA THR A 28 -4.91 1.54 -16.88
C THR A 28 -4.90 0.63 -18.10
N ALA A 29 -4.47 -0.63 -17.97
CA ALA A 29 -4.48 -1.61 -19.05
C ALA A 29 -5.91 -1.92 -19.54
N MET A 30 -6.86 -2.14 -18.62
CA MET A 30 -8.26 -2.38 -18.99
C MET A 30 -8.89 -1.23 -19.76
N LEU A 31 -8.60 0.01 -19.35
CA LEU A 31 -9.05 1.21 -20.09
C LEU A 31 -8.42 1.29 -21.48
N ALA A 32 -7.12 0.96 -21.61
CA ALA A 32 -6.41 1.00 -22.88
C ALA A 32 -6.92 -0.05 -23.89
N GLU A 33 -7.27 -1.25 -23.41
CA GLU A 33 -7.80 -2.34 -24.24
C GLU A 33 -9.26 -2.11 -24.67
N ARG A 34 -9.92 -1.04 -24.19
CA ARG A 34 -11.39 -0.84 -24.27
C ARG A 34 -12.19 -2.04 -23.75
N SER A 35 -11.55 -2.89 -22.95
CA SER A 35 -12.15 -4.05 -22.30
C SER A 35 -12.80 -3.58 -21.01
N VAL A 36 -13.82 -2.73 -21.16
CA VAL A 36 -14.61 -2.23 -20.04
C VAL A 36 -15.75 -3.21 -19.81
N GLN A 37 -15.44 -4.32 -19.14
CA GLN A 37 -16.49 -5.10 -18.50
C GLN A 37 -16.82 -4.40 -17.18
N ASP A 38 -18.03 -3.84 -17.09
CA ASP A 38 -18.45 -3.01 -15.95
C ASP A 38 -18.20 -3.69 -14.61
N GLU A 39 -18.45 -5.01 -14.49
CA GLU A 39 -18.21 -5.74 -13.24
C GLU A 39 -16.73 -5.85 -12.86
N ALA A 40 -15.85 -6.14 -13.83
CA ALA A 40 -14.41 -6.29 -13.57
C ALA A 40 -13.79 -4.94 -13.21
N LEU A 41 -14.22 -3.87 -13.89
CA LEU A 41 -13.78 -2.51 -13.58
C LEU A 41 -14.28 -2.05 -12.20
N GLN A 42 -15.53 -2.35 -11.85
CA GLN A 42 -16.08 -2.07 -10.51
C GLN A 42 -15.33 -2.81 -9.41
N ARG A 43 -14.98 -4.09 -9.62
CA ARG A 43 -14.16 -4.85 -8.66
C ARG A 43 -12.78 -4.24 -8.47
N LEU A 44 -12.11 -3.85 -9.55
CA LEU A 44 -10.80 -3.17 -9.44
C LEU A 44 -10.91 -1.83 -8.70
N TRP A 45 -11.98 -1.07 -8.92
CA TRP A 45 -12.24 0.16 -8.17
C TRP A 45 -12.44 -0.10 -6.68
N GLN A 46 -13.29 -1.06 -6.32
CA GLN A 46 -13.55 -1.39 -4.93
C GLN A 46 -12.28 -1.88 -4.23
N GLU A 47 -11.50 -2.76 -4.88
CA GLU A 47 -10.22 -3.21 -4.37
C GLU A 47 -9.26 -2.03 -4.14
N ARG A 48 -9.25 -1.06 -5.06
CA ARG A 48 -8.40 0.12 -4.94
C ARG A 48 -8.75 0.97 -3.71
N ASP A 49 -10.04 1.16 -3.45
CA ASP A 49 -10.50 1.91 -2.27
C ASP A 49 -10.09 1.21 -0.97
N GLU A 50 -10.28 -0.11 -0.89
CA GLU A 50 -9.84 -0.90 0.26
C GLU A 50 -8.32 -0.84 0.47
N LEU A 51 -7.56 -0.91 -0.62
CA LEU A 51 -6.09 -0.77 -0.58
C LEU A 51 -5.68 0.64 -0.16
N TYR A 52 -6.40 1.67 -0.59
CA TYR A 52 -6.13 3.06 -0.23
C TYR A 52 -6.35 3.28 1.26
N ASP A 53 -7.46 2.80 1.82
CA ASP A 53 -7.75 2.93 3.26
C ASP A 53 -6.68 2.23 4.11
N GLN A 54 -6.27 1.03 3.70
CA GLN A 54 -5.21 0.29 4.39
C GLN A 54 -3.87 1.01 4.31
N TRP A 55 -3.51 1.55 3.14
CA TRP A 55 -2.30 2.34 2.95
C TRP A 55 -2.33 3.62 3.79
N TYR A 56 -3.45 4.35 3.75
CA TYR A 56 -3.63 5.61 4.48
C TYR A 56 -3.51 5.41 5.98
N ASN A 57 -4.17 4.38 6.53
CA ASN A 57 -4.07 4.03 7.94
C ASN A 57 -2.63 3.70 8.34
N ALA A 58 -1.91 2.90 7.54
CA ALA A 58 -0.51 2.60 7.80
C ALA A 58 0.37 3.87 7.74
N ALA A 59 0.13 4.77 6.78
CA ALA A 59 0.85 6.02 6.64
C ALA A 59 0.59 7.00 7.81
N VAL A 60 -0.62 7.03 8.34
CA VAL A 60 -0.96 7.81 9.55
C VAL A 60 -0.23 7.23 10.77
N CYS A 61 -0.24 5.90 10.94
CA CYS A 61 0.49 5.24 12.02
C CYS A 61 2.01 5.50 11.95
N LEU A 62 2.60 5.49 10.75
CA LEU A 62 4.02 5.82 10.53
C LEU A 62 4.33 7.27 10.92
N ARG A 63 3.50 8.22 10.52
CA ARG A 63 3.68 9.64 10.88
C ARG A 63 3.57 9.91 12.38
N GLY A 64 2.80 9.10 13.09
CA GLY A 64 2.68 9.16 14.55
C GLY A 64 3.77 8.42 15.31
N MET A 65 4.78 7.83 14.64
CA MET A 65 5.83 7.09 15.33
C MET A 65 6.76 8.02 16.12
N PRO A 66 7.17 7.61 17.33
CA PRO A 66 8.24 8.30 18.06
C PRO A 66 9.54 8.33 17.24
N GLU A 67 10.31 9.41 17.32
CA GLU A 67 11.53 9.62 16.52
C GLU A 67 12.53 8.45 16.59
N GLY A 68 12.66 7.80 17.75
CA GLY A 68 13.53 6.63 17.92
C GLY A 68 13.15 5.40 17.07
N ASN A 69 11.89 5.32 16.60
CA ASN A 69 11.42 4.25 15.72
C ASN A 69 11.41 4.66 14.24
N ALA A 70 11.59 5.95 13.92
CA ALA A 70 11.57 6.45 12.55
C ALA A 70 12.77 5.95 11.73
N ALA A 71 13.96 5.92 12.33
CA ALA A 71 15.17 5.39 11.68
C ALA A 71 15.04 3.90 11.35
N LEU A 72 14.47 3.11 12.28
CA LEU A 72 14.14 1.71 12.03
C LEU A 72 13.12 1.58 10.90
N ALA A 73 12.09 2.43 10.90
CA ALA A 73 11.08 2.40 9.86
C ALA A 73 11.63 2.69 8.46
N ILE A 74 12.53 3.67 8.35
CA ILE A 74 13.22 3.98 7.09
C ILE A 74 14.07 2.79 6.63
N TYR A 75 14.93 2.25 7.51
CA TYR A 75 15.78 1.10 7.20
C TYR A 75 14.97 -0.10 6.68
N GLU A 76 13.89 -0.45 7.37
CA GLU A 76 13.04 -1.59 7.00
C GLU A 76 12.25 -1.33 5.70
N MET A 77 11.84 -0.08 5.44
CA MET A 77 11.22 0.28 4.16
C MET A 77 12.20 0.12 2.99
N GLU A 78 13.46 0.50 3.15
CA GLU A 78 14.50 0.32 2.13
C GLU A 78 14.69 -1.16 1.81
N GLN A 79 14.83 -2.01 2.83
CA GLN A 79 15.00 -3.46 2.63
C GLN A 79 13.79 -4.11 1.91
N LEU A 80 12.57 -3.64 2.21
CA LEU A 80 11.35 -4.19 1.61
C LEU A 80 11.02 -3.62 0.22
N GLN A 81 11.64 -2.50 -0.18
CA GLN A 81 11.48 -1.94 -1.52
C GLN A 81 12.32 -2.66 -2.58
N ASP A 82 13.47 -3.22 -2.19
CA ASP A 82 14.40 -3.94 -3.08
C ASP A 82 14.01 -5.41 -3.34
N MET A 83 13.01 -5.94 -2.61
CA MET A 83 12.42 -7.27 -2.81
C MET A 83 11.19 -7.23 -3.71
#